data_AF-A0A367GV58-F1
#
_entry.id   AF-A0A367GV58-F1
#
_cell.length_a   1.000
_cell.length_b   1.000
_cell.length_c   1.000
_cell.angle_alpha   90.00
_cell.angle_beta   90.00
_cell.angle_gamma   90.00
#
_symmetry.space_group_name_H-M   'P 1'
#
loop_
_entity.id
_entity.type
_entity.pdbx_description
1 polymer ?
#
loop_
_entity_poly.entity_id
_entity_poly.type
_entity_poly.pdbx_seq_one_letter_code
_entity_poly.pdbx_strand_id
1 'polypeptide(L)' 'MANVTEYIKESYIELTQKVTWPTWRELLNSAVLVLVAAIIIALIIFGMDQLIGYVLKQFYSSLA' A
#
# COMPACT_ATOMS: atom_id res chain seq x y z
N MET A 1 1.60 16.54 -39.51
CA MET A 1 1.65 16.47 -38.03
C MET A 1 0.26 16.29 -37.40
N ALA A 2 -0.69 15.63 -38.09
CA ALA A 2 -2.04 15.36 -37.55
C ALA A 2 -2.12 14.03 -36.77
N ASN A 3 -1.19 13.10 -37.03
CA ASN A 3 -1.28 11.73 -36.55
C ASN A 3 -1.12 11.58 -35.03
N VAL A 4 -0.22 12.35 -34.39
CA VAL A 4 0.05 12.20 -32.93
C VAL A 4 -1.13 12.65 -32.08
N THR A 5 -1.80 13.73 -32.49
CA THR A 5 -3.01 14.23 -31.80
C THR A 5 -4.15 13.23 -31.87
N GLU A 6 -4.29 12.56 -33.01
CA GLU A 6 -5.31 11.54 -33.23
C GLU A 6 -5.01 10.25 -32.45
N TYR A 7 -3.74 9.82 -32.41
CA TYR A 7 -3.28 8.69 -31.59
C TYR A 7 -3.50 8.88 -30.08
N ILE A 8 -3.24 10.08 -29.55
CA ILE A 8 -3.50 10.36 -28.11
C ILE A 8 -5.00 10.31 -27.83
N LYS A 9 -5.82 10.79 -28.77
CA LYS A 9 -7.28 10.78 -28.65
C LYS A 9 -7.87 9.37 -28.72
N GLU A 10 -7.38 8.53 -29.64
CA GLU A 10 -7.74 7.10 -29.71
C GLU A 10 -7.27 6.33 -28.48
N SER A 11 -6.04 6.59 -28.01
CA SER A 11 -5.51 5.94 -26.80
C SER A 11 -6.33 6.29 -25.56
N TYR A 12 -6.81 7.53 -25.44
CA TYR A 12 -7.67 7.93 -24.33
C TYR A 12 -9.05 7.24 -24.38
N ILE A 13 -9.62 7.11 -25.58
CA ILE A 13 -10.89 6.41 -25.78
C ILE A 13 -10.71 4.90 -25.50
N GLU A 14 -9.61 4.28 -25.93
CA GLU A 14 -9.32 2.88 -25.68
C GLU A 14 -9.10 2.59 -24.19
N LEU A 15 -8.32 3.42 -23.48
CA LEU A 15 -8.10 3.28 -22.04
C LEU A 15 -9.40 3.43 -21.23
N THR A 16 -10.38 4.19 -21.73
CA THR A 16 -11.65 4.41 -21.03
C THR A 16 -12.71 3.36 -21.39
N GLN A 17 -12.67 2.79 -22.60
CA GLN A 17 -13.66 1.83 -23.11
C GLN A 17 -13.24 0.35 -22.91
N LYS A 18 -11.93 0.05 -22.85
CA LYS A 18 -11.41 -1.33 -22.68
C LYS A 18 -10.87 -1.64 -21.29
N VAL A 19 -10.88 -0.69 -20.35
CA VAL A 19 -10.38 -0.93 -19.01
C VAL A 19 -11.53 -0.77 -18.03
N THR A 20 -11.89 -1.88 -17.38
CA THR A 20 -12.85 -1.90 -16.27
C THR A 20 -12.20 -1.23 -15.06
N TRP A 21 -12.15 0.10 -15.03
CA TRP A 21 -11.81 0.81 -13.81
C TRP A 21 -12.92 0.53 -12.80
N PRO A 22 -12.61 -0.03 -11.62
CA PRO A 22 -13.64 -0.33 -10.64
C PRO A 22 -14.32 0.97 -10.22
N THR A 23 -15.57 0.88 -9.81
CA THR A 23 -16.26 2.08 -9.33
C THR A 23 -15.51 2.65 -8.12
N TRP A 24 -15.57 3.97 -7.93
CA TRP A 24 -14.90 4.64 -6.80
C TRP A 24 -15.19 3.99 -5.43
N ARG A 25 -16.39 3.43 -5.28
CA ARG A 25 -16.82 2.73 -4.06
C ARG A 25 -16.12 1.37 -3.87
N GLU A 26 -15.88 0.62 -4.95
CA GLU A 26 -15.12 -0.64 -4.90
C GLU A 26 -13.63 -0.40 -4.64
N LEU A 27 -13.08 0.67 -5.23
CA LEU A 27 -11.71 1.09 -4.97
C LEU A 27 -11.50 1.41 -3.48
N LEU A 28 -12.43 2.18 -2.91
CA LEU A 28 -12.35 2.59 -1.52
C LEU A 28 -12.54 1.39 -0.58
N ASN A 29 -13.43 0.45 -0.92
CA ASN A 29 -13.58 -0.79 -0.16
C ASN A 29 -12.29 -1.63 -0.16
N SER A 30 -11.62 -1.73 -1.31
CA SER A 30 -10.33 -2.44 -1.43
C SER A 30 -9.22 -1.72 -0.66
N ALA A 31 -9.19 -0.40 -0.70
CA ALA A 31 -8.23 0.42 0.04
C ALA A 31 -8.42 0.29 1.56
N VAL A 32 -9.67 0.26 2.05
CA VAL A 32 -9.97 0.07 3.47
C VAL A 32 -9.48 -1.29 3.96
N LEU A 33 -9.64 -2.35 3.17
CA LEU A 33 -9.13 -3.67 3.51
C LEU A 33 -7.60 -3.68 3.66
N VAL A 34 -6.89 -3.05 2.73
CA VAL A 34 -5.42 -2.91 2.80
C VAL A 34 -4.99 -2.06 3.99
N LEU A 35 -5.72 -0.98 4.30
CA LEU A 35 -5.43 -0.12 5.44
C LEU A 35 -5.55 -0.88 6.76
N VAL A 36 -6.57 -1.72 6.93
CA VAL A 36 -6.72 -2.58 8.12
C VAL A 36 -5.58 -3.60 8.21
N ALA A 37 -5.21 -4.23 7.08
CA ALA A 37 -4.08 -5.16 7.06
C ALA A 37 -2.75 -4.49 7.46
N ALA A 38 -2.50 -3.26 6.97
CA ALA A 38 -1.31 -2.50 7.33
C ALA A 38 -1.26 -2.14 8.83
N ILE A 39 -2.41 -1.83 9.44
CA ILE A 39 -2.50 -1.57 10.89
C ILE A 39 -2.12 -2.82 11.71
N ILE A 40 -2.59 -4.00 11.30
CA ILE A 40 -2.25 -5.26 11.98
C ILE A 40 -0.75 -5.52 11.90
N ILE A 41 -0.14 -5.34 10.72
CA ILE A 41 1.30 -5.51 10.53
C ILE A 41 2.08 -4.51 11.39
N ALA A 42 1.64 -3.25 11.45
CA ALA A 42 2.27 -2.22 12.28
C ALA A 42 2.25 -2.58 13.78
N LEU A 43 1.15 -3.14 14.29
CA LEU A 43 1.06 -3.61 15.67
C LEU A 43 2.00 -4.78 15.97
N ILE A 44 2.17 -5.70 15.02
CA ILE A 44 3.10 -6.83 15.16
C ILE A 44 4.54 -6.32 15.24
N ILE A 45 4.93 -5.41 14.35
CA ILE A 45 6.27 -4.79 14.36
C ILE A 45 6.50 -4.06 15.68
N PHE A 46 5.53 -3.27 16.14
CA PHE A 46 5.62 -2.59 17.43
C PHE A 46 5.86 -3.56 18.59
N GLY A 47 5.16 -4.71 18.61
CA GLY A 47 5.40 -5.75 19.60
C GLY A 47 6.82 -6.33 19.54
N MET A 48 7.32 -6.59 18.32
CA MET A 48 8.68 -7.09 18.12
C MET A 48 9.75 -6.08 18.57
N ASP A 49 9.56 -4.80 18.27
CA ASP A 49 10.50 -3.74 18.65
C ASP A 49 10.61 -3.61 20.18
N GLN A 50 9.49 -3.72 20.90
CA GLN A 50 9.46 -3.70 22.37
C GLN A 50 10.17 -4.93 22.96
N LEU A 51 9.94 -6.12 22.40
CA LEU A 51 10.57 -7.36 22.85
C LEU A 51 12.09 -7.31 22.69
N ILE A 52 12.58 -6.88 21.51
CA ILE A 52 14.01 -6.77 21.25
C ILE A 52 14.64 -5.72 22.18
N GLY A 53 13.99 -4.57 22.36
CA GLY A 53 14.46 -3.54 23.28
C GLY A 53 14.60 -4.03 24.72
N TYR A 54 13.62 -4.80 25.21
CA TYR A 54 13.66 -5.40 26.54
C TYR A 54 14.77 -6.45 26.68
N VAL A 55 14.89 -7.35 25.69
CA VAL A 55 15.92 -8.39 25.66
C VAL A 55 17.31 -7.77 25.65
N LEU A 56 17.57 -6.81 24.76
CA LEU A 56 18.87 -6.14 24.68
C LEU A 56 19.19 -5.39 25.97
N LYS A 57 18.23 -4.69 26.57
CA LYS A 57 18.43 -4.01 27.86
C LYS A 57 18.83 -4.99 28.96
N GLN A 58 18.20 -6.16 29.00
CA GLN A 58 18.53 -7.19 29.98
C GLN A 58 19.92 -7.81 29.74
N PHE A 59 20.29 -8.06 28.49
CA PHE A 59 21.63 -8.56 28.13
C PHE A 59 22.72 -7.53 28.44
N TYR A 60 22.55 -6.27 28.06
CA TYR A 60 23.51 -5.21 28.37
C TYR A 60 23.62 -4.95 29.88
N SER A 61 22.50 -4.97 30.61
CA SER A 61 22.51 -4.82 32.07
C SER A 61 23.14 -6.01 32.81
N SER A 62 23.24 -7.18 32.19
CA SER A 62 23.90 -8.35 32.78
C SER A 62 25.40 -8.41 32.49
N LEU A 63 25.88 -7.63 31.52
CA LEU A 63 27.29 -7.58 31.13
C LEU A 63 28.05 -6.43 31.81
N ALA A 64 27.33 -5.38 32.23
CA ALA A 64 27.81 -4.30 33.09
C ALA A 64 27.69 -4.67 34.58
#